data_AF-A0A419RUP0-F1
#
_entry.id   AF-A0A419RUP0-F1
#
_cell.length_a   1.000
_cell.length_b   1.000
_cell.length_c   1.000
_cell.angle_alpha   90.00
_cell.angle_beta   90.00
_cell.angle_gamma   90.00
#
_symmetry.space_group_name_H-M   'P 1'
#
loop_
_entity.id
_entity.type
_entity.pdbx_description
1 polymer ?
#
loop_
_entity_poly.entity_id
_entity_poly.type
_entity_poly.pdbx_seq_one_letter_code
_entity_poly.pdbx_strand_id
1 'polypeptide(L)'
;MVDRLDRSALFDGMQDMFVTTSPLSLVAIALYAGVAACAAGAAWTAITERQMRWHFRFWCIIAIIFTLLILLRAYGFEEATRDTLRTYLKASDLYASRRVFQRPAAAFLVISIAGAGILAVRYLAVRNSGRRDVLVSVSLTCSVLSLALLLLRILSLHSIDFLLYGPLKLNWVFDIGSSVLAAGSALAYIRRVRGRIAAAHGNHSKTRPTTKGGQYE
;
A
#
# COMPACT_ATOMS: atom_id res chain seq x y z
N MET A 1 -1.47 -44.47 -17.49
CA MET A 1 -2.02 -43.65 -18.60
C MET A 1 -2.94 -42.53 -18.10
N VAL A 2 -3.68 -42.72 -16.98
CA VAL A 2 -4.50 -41.68 -16.33
C VAL A 2 -3.69 -40.48 -15.79
N ASP A 3 -2.43 -40.69 -15.40
CA ASP A 3 -1.59 -39.67 -14.76
C ASP A 3 -1.08 -38.54 -15.70
N ARG A 4 -1.22 -38.68 -17.03
CA ARG A 4 -0.82 -37.64 -18.00
C ARG A 4 -1.95 -36.68 -18.39
N LEU A 5 -3.21 -37.12 -18.32
CA LEU A 5 -4.36 -36.31 -18.74
C LEU A 5 -4.71 -35.24 -17.69
N ASP A 6 -4.48 -35.51 -16.42
CA ASP A 6 -4.78 -34.56 -15.35
C ASP A 6 -3.81 -33.37 -15.33
N ARG A 7 -2.53 -33.60 -15.66
CA ARG A 7 -1.53 -32.52 -15.70
C ARG A 7 -1.76 -31.55 -16.85
N SER A 8 -2.16 -32.02 -18.03
CA SER A 8 -2.43 -31.11 -19.16
C SER A 8 -3.64 -30.22 -18.89
N ALA A 9 -4.71 -30.75 -18.30
CA ALA A 9 -5.88 -29.96 -17.91
C ALA A 9 -5.53 -28.90 -16.85
N LEU A 10 -4.63 -29.22 -15.93
CA LEU A 10 -4.16 -28.30 -14.89
C LEU A 10 -3.27 -27.17 -15.47
N PHE A 11 -2.42 -27.48 -16.46
CA PHE A 11 -1.60 -26.48 -17.14
C PHE A 11 -2.38 -25.60 -18.11
N ASP A 12 -3.35 -26.14 -18.86
CA ASP A 12 -4.23 -25.34 -19.73
C ASP A 12 -5.10 -24.39 -18.91
N GLY A 13 -5.66 -24.86 -17.78
CA GLY A 13 -6.38 -24.01 -16.84
C GLY A 13 -5.53 -22.89 -16.22
N MET A 14 -4.22 -23.13 -16.02
CA MET A 14 -3.30 -22.09 -15.58
C MET A 14 -3.01 -21.06 -16.69
N GLN A 15 -2.85 -21.49 -17.95
CA GLN A 15 -2.62 -20.56 -19.06
C GLN A 15 -3.82 -19.65 -19.33
N ASP A 16 -5.04 -20.19 -19.31
CA ASP A 16 -6.25 -19.38 -19.49
C ASP A 16 -6.46 -18.36 -18.35
N MET A 17 -5.99 -18.69 -17.15
CA MET A 17 -6.03 -17.79 -15.99
C MET A 17 -5.14 -16.55 -16.17
N PHE A 18 -4.02 -16.65 -16.90
CA PHE A 18 -3.12 -15.50 -17.15
C PHE A 18 -3.50 -14.66 -18.37
N VAL A 19 -4.16 -15.27 -19.36
CA VAL A 19 -4.39 -14.65 -20.69
C VAL A 19 -5.51 -13.59 -20.69
N THR A 20 -6.34 -13.50 -19.66
CA THR A 20 -7.42 -12.48 -19.56
C THR A 20 -7.13 -11.34 -18.58
N THR A 21 -5.87 -11.14 -18.19
CA THR A 21 -5.51 -10.04 -17.30
C THR A 21 -5.78 -8.70 -17.99
N SER A 22 -6.83 -8.00 -17.57
CA SER A 22 -7.19 -6.68 -18.09
C SER A 22 -5.97 -5.74 -18.03
N PRO A 23 -5.69 -4.92 -19.06
CA PRO A 23 -4.58 -3.95 -19.06
C PRO A 23 -4.56 -3.07 -17.81
N LEU A 24 -5.75 -2.76 -17.29
CA LEU A 24 -5.95 -2.00 -16.07
C LEU A 24 -5.42 -2.72 -14.81
N SER A 25 -5.55 -4.04 -14.75
CA SER A 25 -5.00 -4.86 -13.66
C SER A 25 -3.47 -4.87 -13.70
N LEU A 26 -2.87 -4.97 -14.89
CA LEU A 26 -1.42 -4.90 -15.07
C LEU A 26 -0.84 -3.55 -14.61
N VAL A 27 -1.50 -2.44 -14.96
CA VAL A 27 -1.09 -1.10 -14.49
C VAL A 27 -1.15 -1.00 -12.96
N ALA A 28 -2.21 -1.53 -12.34
CA ALA A 28 -2.31 -1.55 -10.88
C ALA A 28 -1.21 -2.40 -10.24
N ILE A 29 -0.92 -3.59 -10.78
CA ILE A 29 0.16 -4.48 -10.32
C ILE A 29 1.52 -3.76 -10.42
N ALA A 30 1.81 -3.13 -11.56
CA ALA A 30 3.06 -2.39 -11.75
C ALA A 30 3.19 -1.23 -10.76
N LEU A 31 2.10 -0.51 -10.51
CA LEU A 31 2.07 0.59 -9.55
C LEU A 31 2.34 0.09 -8.12
N TYR A 32 1.65 -0.97 -7.70
CA TYR A 32 1.85 -1.59 -6.39
C TYR A 32 3.26 -2.15 -6.22
N ALA A 33 3.83 -2.75 -7.27
CA ALA A 33 5.21 -3.22 -7.28
C ALA A 33 6.19 -2.06 -7.07
N GLY A 34 5.95 -0.91 -7.73
CA GLY A 34 6.70 0.32 -7.50
C GLY A 34 6.65 0.79 -6.05
N VAL A 35 5.46 0.77 -5.43
CA VAL A 35 5.30 1.14 -4.01
C VAL A 35 6.04 0.16 -3.10
N ALA A 36 5.88 -1.14 -3.31
CA ALA A 36 6.55 -2.19 -2.53
C ALA A 36 8.08 -2.06 -2.61
N ALA A 37 8.62 -1.82 -3.81
CA ALA A 37 10.05 -1.60 -4.02
C ALA A 37 10.55 -0.32 -3.32
N CYS A 38 9.80 0.79 -3.41
CA CYS A 38 10.15 2.03 -2.70
C CYS A 38 10.12 1.84 -1.18
N ALA A 39 9.11 1.15 -0.65
CA ALA A 39 8.99 0.84 0.77
C ALA A 39 10.13 -0.07 1.26
N ALA A 40 10.50 -1.10 0.48
CA ALA A 40 11.67 -1.94 0.77
C ALA A 40 12.97 -1.12 0.76
N GLY A 41 13.15 -0.22 -0.21
CA GLY A 41 14.28 0.71 -0.23
C GLY A 41 14.32 1.66 0.97
N ALA A 42 13.16 2.09 1.46
CA ALA A 42 13.04 2.91 2.67
C ALA A 42 13.34 2.10 3.95
N ALA A 43 12.90 0.84 4.02
CA ALA A 43 13.26 -0.10 5.09
C ALA A 43 14.78 -0.34 5.11
N TRP A 44 15.36 -0.62 3.94
CA TRP A 44 16.81 -0.78 3.79
C TRP A 44 17.58 0.47 4.23
N THR A 45 17.13 1.64 3.79
CA THR A 45 17.75 2.91 4.24
C THR A 45 17.60 3.12 5.75
N ALA A 46 16.49 2.69 6.36
CA ALA A 46 16.32 2.79 7.80
C ALA A 46 17.31 1.89 8.57
N ILE A 47 17.60 0.68 8.08
CA ILE A 47 18.54 -0.24 8.73
C ILE A 47 20.00 0.19 8.55
N THR A 48 20.39 0.60 7.34
CA THR A 48 21.77 1.03 7.07
C THR A 48 22.12 2.30 7.83
N GLU A 49 21.19 3.24 7.92
CA GLU A 49 21.39 4.55 8.54
C GLU A 49 21.03 4.58 10.02
N ARG A 50 20.97 3.40 10.66
CA ARG A 50 20.71 3.19 12.10
C ARG A 50 19.55 4.03 12.64
N GLN A 51 18.48 4.15 11.85
CA GLN A 51 17.27 4.84 12.28
C GLN A 51 16.54 4.03 13.36
N MET A 52 15.56 4.64 14.03
CA MET A 52 14.78 3.95 15.05
C MET A 52 14.14 2.67 14.48
N ARG A 53 14.20 1.57 15.23
CA ARG A 53 13.72 0.23 14.80
C ARG A 53 12.26 0.22 14.34
N TRP A 54 11.44 1.13 14.85
CA TRP A 54 10.03 1.23 14.48
C TRP A 54 9.84 1.69 13.03
N HIS A 55 10.74 2.52 12.48
CA HIS A 55 10.67 2.95 11.07
C HIS A 55 10.83 1.75 10.13
N PHE A 56 11.84 0.91 10.39
CA PHE A 56 12.08 -0.32 9.64
C PHE A 56 10.84 -1.21 9.64
N ARG A 57 10.24 -1.44 10.82
CA ARG A 57 9.03 -2.27 10.95
C ARG A 57 7.87 -1.75 10.11
N PHE A 58 7.57 -0.44 10.14
CA PHE A 58 6.49 0.10 9.32
C PHE A 58 6.78 0.02 7.83
N TRP A 59 8.00 0.32 7.39
CA TRP A 59 8.34 0.18 5.96
C TRP A 59 8.25 -1.28 5.49
N CYS A 60 8.64 -2.25 6.31
CA CYS A 60 8.43 -3.67 6.03
C CYS A 60 6.93 -4.02 5.97
N ILE A 61 6.12 -3.55 6.92
CA ILE A 61 4.67 -3.76 6.92
C ILE A 61 4.05 -3.20 5.64
N ILE A 62 4.42 -1.99 5.22
CA ILE A 62 3.93 -1.37 3.99
C ILE A 62 4.33 -2.20 2.77
N ALA A 63 5.59 -2.64 2.68
CA ALA A 63 6.05 -3.49 1.60
C ALA A 63 5.27 -4.81 1.53
N ILE A 64 5.03 -5.45 2.68
CA ILE A 64 4.24 -6.69 2.78
C ILE A 64 2.80 -6.44 2.32
N ILE A 65 2.16 -5.37 2.78
CA ILE A 65 0.78 -5.02 2.38
C ILE A 65 0.70 -4.90 0.86
N PHE A 66 1.57 -4.10 0.23
CA PHE A 66 1.52 -3.93 -1.23
C PHE A 66 1.88 -5.21 -2.00
N THR A 67 2.79 -6.04 -1.49
CA THR A 67 3.05 -7.37 -2.07
C THR A 67 1.81 -8.26 -2.00
N LEU A 68 1.08 -8.27 -0.89
CA LEU A 68 -0.17 -9.01 -0.78
C LEU A 68 -1.23 -8.46 -1.75
N LEU A 69 -1.34 -7.14 -1.91
CA LEU A 69 -2.23 -6.52 -2.90
C LEU A 69 -1.88 -6.96 -4.34
N ILE A 70 -0.58 -7.07 -4.67
CA ILE A 70 -0.13 -7.59 -5.97
C ILE A 70 -0.59 -9.03 -6.16
N LEU A 71 -0.36 -9.90 -5.17
CA LEU A 71 -0.73 -11.32 -5.26
C LEU A 71 -2.23 -11.48 -5.42
N LEU A 72 -3.03 -10.81 -4.59
CA LEU A 72 -4.49 -10.83 -4.66
C LEU A 72 -4.99 -10.41 -6.05
N ARG A 73 -4.32 -9.43 -6.67
CA ARG A 73 -4.66 -8.94 -8.00
C ARG A 73 -4.20 -9.87 -9.12
N ALA A 74 -3.00 -10.42 -9.01
CA ALA A 74 -2.43 -11.33 -10.00
C ALA A 74 -3.19 -12.65 -10.09
N TYR A 75 -3.71 -13.15 -8.96
CA TYR A 75 -4.51 -14.38 -8.91
C TYR A 75 -6.00 -14.18 -9.22
N GLY A 76 -6.44 -12.96 -9.56
CA GLY A 76 -7.86 -12.67 -9.79
C GLY A 76 -8.74 -13.01 -8.58
N PHE A 77 -8.16 -12.99 -7.37
CA PHE A 77 -8.87 -13.38 -6.15
C PHE A 77 -10.07 -12.48 -5.88
N GLU A 78 -9.97 -11.22 -6.30
CA GLU A 78 -11.05 -10.24 -6.24
C GLU A 78 -12.25 -10.67 -7.08
N GLU A 79 -12.04 -11.00 -8.36
CA GLU A 79 -13.07 -11.49 -9.28
C GLU A 79 -13.68 -12.81 -8.78
N ALA A 80 -12.84 -13.78 -8.40
CA ALA A 80 -13.31 -15.09 -7.92
C ALA A 80 -14.17 -14.97 -6.65
N THR A 81 -13.74 -14.12 -5.71
CA THR A 81 -14.50 -13.88 -4.46
C THR A 81 -15.81 -13.17 -4.77
N ARG A 82 -15.81 -12.17 -5.65
CA ARG A 82 -17.01 -11.43 -6.06
C ARG A 82 -18.05 -12.34 -6.71
N ASP A 83 -17.63 -13.21 -7.62
CA ASP A 83 -18.53 -14.12 -8.34
C ASP A 83 -19.10 -15.20 -7.41
N THR A 84 -18.27 -15.73 -6.51
CA THR A 84 -18.73 -16.66 -5.46
C THR A 84 -19.76 -16.01 -4.56
N LEU A 85 -19.48 -14.78 -4.09
CA LEU A 85 -20.40 -14.04 -3.23
C LEU A 85 -21.71 -13.74 -3.94
N ARG A 86 -21.66 -13.35 -5.22
CA ARG A 86 -22.85 -13.09 -6.05
C ARG A 86 -23.69 -14.34 -6.27
N THR A 87 -23.05 -15.49 -6.47
CA THR A 87 -23.73 -16.77 -6.65
C THR A 87 -24.44 -17.20 -5.37
N TYR A 88 -23.73 -17.11 -4.24
CA TYR A 88 -24.29 -17.39 -2.92
C TYR A 88 -25.46 -16.45 -2.56
N LEU A 89 -25.34 -15.18 -2.91
CA LEU A 89 -26.41 -14.20 -2.71
C LEU A 89 -27.65 -14.52 -3.54
N LYS A 90 -27.49 -14.94 -4.80
CA LYS A 90 -28.62 -15.32 -5.69
C LYS A 90 -29.35 -16.54 -5.17
N ALA A 91 -28.63 -17.51 -4.61
CA ALA A 91 -29.22 -18.75 -4.12
C ALA A 91 -30.06 -18.58 -2.83
N SER A 92 -29.85 -17.49 -2.07
CA SER A 92 -30.38 -17.40 -0.70
C SER A 92 -31.70 -16.64 -0.54
N ASP A 93 -32.31 -16.13 -1.62
CA ASP A 93 -33.55 -15.30 -1.65
C ASP A 93 -33.60 -14.09 -0.67
N LEU A 94 -32.52 -13.87 0.09
CA LEU A 94 -32.32 -12.81 1.07
C LEU A 94 -32.00 -11.45 0.41
N TYR A 95 -32.21 -11.32 -0.90
CA TYR A 95 -31.82 -10.16 -1.71
C TYR A 95 -32.53 -8.86 -1.28
N ALA A 96 -33.73 -8.97 -0.71
CA ALA A 96 -34.52 -7.82 -0.27
C ALA A 96 -34.07 -7.28 1.10
N SER A 97 -33.87 -8.16 2.09
CA SER A 97 -33.53 -7.75 3.47
C SER A 97 -32.09 -7.24 3.61
N ARG A 98 -31.14 -7.77 2.84
CA ARG A 98 -29.72 -7.45 2.96
C ARG A 98 -29.34 -6.02 2.58
N ARG A 99 -30.05 -5.39 1.63
CA ARG A 99 -29.71 -4.03 1.16
C ARG A 99 -29.83 -2.98 2.26
N VAL A 100 -30.72 -3.21 3.23
CA VAL A 100 -30.99 -2.28 4.34
C VAL A 100 -29.85 -2.28 5.35
N PHE A 101 -29.25 -3.45 5.64
CA PHE A 101 -28.23 -3.58 6.70
C PHE A 101 -26.79 -3.62 6.19
N GLN A 102 -26.51 -4.19 5.02
CA GLN A 102 -25.13 -4.31 4.52
C GLN A 102 -24.54 -2.99 4.06
N ARG A 103 -25.34 -2.09 3.47
CA ARG A 103 -24.84 -0.80 2.98
C ARG A 103 -24.36 0.11 4.11
N PRO A 104 -25.14 0.30 5.20
CA PRO A 104 -24.66 1.08 6.34
C PRO A 104 -23.46 0.42 7.02
N ALA A 105 -23.45 -0.91 7.17
CA ALA A 105 -22.36 -1.62 7.84
C ALA A 105 -21.04 -1.50 7.06
N ALA A 106 -21.07 -1.68 5.73
CA ALA A 106 -19.87 -1.52 4.90
C ALA A 106 -19.36 -0.07 4.89
N ALA A 107 -20.27 0.91 4.77
CA ALA A 107 -19.91 2.32 4.85
C ALA A 107 -19.31 2.68 6.21
N PHE A 108 -19.93 2.20 7.30
CA PHE A 108 -19.45 2.42 8.67
C PHE A 108 -18.06 1.79 8.88
N LEU A 109 -17.84 0.58 8.37
CA LEU A 109 -16.53 -0.09 8.44
C LEU A 109 -15.46 0.74 7.72
N VAL A 110 -15.72 1.19 6.49
CA VAL A 110 -14.78 2.00 5.71
C VAL A 110 -14.49 3.34 6.40
N ILE A 111 -15.52 4.04 6.85
CA ILE A 111 -15.38 5.32 7.57
C ILE A 111 -14.61 5.11 8.88
N SER A 112 -14.86 4.02 9.59
CA SER A 112 -14.16 3.71 10.84
C SER A 112 -12.69 3.40 10.61
N ILE A 113 -12.35 2.62 9.58
CA ILE A 113 -10.95 2.31 9.24
C ILE A 113 -10.22 3.57 8.76
N ALA A 114 -10.83 4.35 7.87
CA ALA A 114 -10.26 5.60 7.38
C ALA A 114 -10.09 6.63 8.51
N GLY A 115 -11.13 6.77 9.35
CA GLY A 115 -11.12 7.65 10.52
C GLY A 115 -10.05 7.24 11.53
N ALA A 116 -9.95 5.95 11.86
CA ALA A 116 -8.90 5.42 12.73
C ALA A 116 -7.51 5.65 12.13
N GLY A 117 -7.33 5.47 10.82
CA GLY A 117 -6.09 5.78 10.11
C GLY A 117 -5.70 7.26 10.23
N ILE A 118 -6.65 8.17 9.99
CA ILE A 118 -6.42 9.63 10.11
C ILE A 118 -6.11 10.01 11.56
N LEU A 119 -6.85 9.48 12.53
CA LEU A 119 -6.63 9.74 13.95
C LEU A 119 -5.27 9.23 14.41
N ALA A 120 -4.89 8.01 14.00
CA ALA A 120 -3.57 7.46 14.29
C ALA A 120 -2.45 8.35 13.71
N VAL A 121 -2.63 8.88 12.50
CA VAL A 121 -1.68 9.80 11.86
C VAL A 121 -1.59 11.12 12.60
N ARG A 122 -2.74 11.72 12.96
CA ARG A 122 -2.74 12.96 13.73
C ARG A 122 -2.10 12.75 15.10
N TYR A 123 -2.42 11.67 15.78
CA TYR A 123 -1.81 11.31 17.06
C TYR A 123 -0.29 11.14 16.95
N LEU A 124 0.17 10.39 15.95
CA LEU A 124 1.60 10.19 15.68
C LEU A 124 2.29 11.50 15.27
N ALA A 125 1.65 12.34 14.45
CA ALA A 125 2.21 13.61 14.01
C ALA A 125 2.32 14.65 15.13
N VAL A 126 1.35 14.67 16.05
CA VAL A 126 1.39 15.56 17.23
C VAL A 126 2.41 15.07 18.26
N ARG A 127 2.51 13.75 18.46
CA ARG A 127 3.43 13.16 19.46
C ARG A 127 4.88 13.14 18.98
N ASN A 128 5.12 12.95 17.69
CA ASN A 128 6.44 12.85 17.10
C ASN A 128 6.67 14.01 16.12
N SER A 129 7.27 15.09 16.61
CA SER A 129 7.55 16.34 15.86
C SER A 129 8.57 16.18 14.72
N GLY A 130 9.01 14.96 14.42
CA GLY A 130 9.96 14.66 13.36
C GLY A 130 9.31 14.72 11.99
N ARG A 131 9.85 15.57 11.09
CA ARG A 131 9.53 15.57 9.65
C ARG A 131 9.65 14.19 8.96
N ARG A 132 10.36 13.23 9.56
CA ARG A 132 10.49 11.83 9.08
C ARG A 132 9.26 11.01 9.45
N ASP A 133 8.70 11.26 10.62
CA ASP A 133 7.64 10.45 11.22
C ASP A 133 6.34 10.71 10.46
N VAL A 134 6.11 11.97 10.06
CA VAL A 134 5.03 12.35 9.15
C VAL A 134 5.06 11.55 7.84
N LEU A 135 6.24 11.33 7.24
CA LEU A 135 6.34 10.58 5.98
C LEU A 135 5.98 9.10 6.15
N VAL A 136 6.40 8.49 7.27
CA VAL A 136 6.04 7.11 7.61
C VAL A 136 4.53 7.03 7.86
N SER A 137 3.97 7.96 8.63
CA SER A 137 2.54 8.00 8.92
C SER A 137 1.70 8.18 7.66
N VAL A 138 2.03 9.11 6.77
CA VAL A 138 1.33 9.33 5.50
C VAL A 138 1.36 8.06 4.64
N SER A 139 2.52 7.41 4.53
CA SER A 139 2.64 6.16 3.74
C SER A 139 1.78 5.04 4.33
N LEU A 140 1.75 4.93 5.66
CA LEU A 140 0.90 3.96 6.35
C LEU A 140 -0.58 4.25 6.13
N THR A 141 -1.02 5.52 6.20
CA THR A 141 -2.41 5.91 5.88
C THR A 141 -2.78 5.50 4.47
N CYS A 142 -1.90 5.76 3.50
CA CYS A 142 -2.15 5.43 2.11
C CYS A 142 -2.25 3.91 1.91
N SER A 143 -1.45 3.14 2.65
CA SER A 143 -1.48 1.67 2.63
C SER A 143 -2.79 1.13 3.21
N VAL A 144 -3.21 1.66 4.37
CA VAL A 144 -4.48 1.30 5.02
C VAL A 144 -5.67 1.70 4.14
N LEU A 145 -5.62 2.88 3.52
CA LEU A 145 -6.64 3.34 2.59
C LEU A 145 -6.74 2.40 1.38
N SER A 146 -5.60 1.98 0.81
CA SER A 146 -5.58 1.05 -0.33
C SER A 146 -6.19 -0.32 0.05
N LEU A 147 -5.90 -0.82 1.25
CA LEU A 147 -6.51 -2.04 1.77
C LEU A 147 -8.02 -1.88 2.00
N ALA A 148 -8.45 -0.75 2.57
CA ALA A 148 -9.87 -0.45 2.78
C ALA A 148 -10.63 -0.35 1.44
N LEU A 149 -10.01 0.24 0.42
CA LEU A 149 -10.57 0.31 -0.93
C LEU A 149 -10.68 -1.08 -1.55
N LEU A 150 -9.69 -1.96 -1.38
CA LEU A 150 -9.77 -3.34 -1.82
C LEU A 150 -10.95 -4.07 -1.17
N LEU A 151 -11.07 -3.98 0.17
CA LEU A 151 -12.18 -4.61 0.90
C LEU A 151 -13.52 -4.07 0.42
N LEU A 152 -13.63 -2.76 0.22
CA LEU A 152 -14.83 -2.14 -0.35
C LEU A 152 -15.13 -2.70 -1.74
N ARG A 153 -14.11 -2.95 -2.57
CA ARG A 153 -14.24 -3.48 -3.92
C ARG A 153 -14.68 -4.95 -3.95
N ILE A 154 -14.28 -5.74 -2.96
CA ILE A 154 -14.75 -7.12 -2.76
C ILE A 154 -16.19 -7.14 -2.24
N LEU A 155 -16.51 -6.27 -1.28
CA LEU A 155 -17.83 -6.16 -0.66
C LEU A 155 -18.86 -5.40 -1.51
N SER A 156 -18.44 -4.76 -2.60
CA SER A 156 -19.28 -3.86 -3.37
C SER A 156 -20.51 -4.59 -3.91
N LEU A 157 -21.66 -4.26 -3.32
CA LEU A 157 -22.99 -4.67 -3.73
C LEU A 157 -23.64 -3.51 -4.49
N HIS A 158 -23.61 -3.55 -5.83
CA HIS A 158 -24.43 -2.86 -6.85
C HIS A 158 -24.67 -1.33 -6.75
N SER A 159 -24.93 -0.75 -5.57
CA SER A 159 -25.15 0.69 -5.36
C SER A 159 -23.90 1.45 -4.98
N ILE A 160 -22.93 0.80 -4.32
CA ILE A 160 -21.59 1.36 -4.19
C ILE A 160 -20.90 1.34 -5.56
N ASP A 161 -21.15 0.32 -6.38
CA ASP A 161 -20.65 0.25 -7.75
C ASP A 161 -21.05 1.46 -8.59
N PHE A 162 -22.28 1.97 -8.46
CA PHE A 162 -22.70 3.17 -9.21
C PHE A 162 -21.90 4.42 -8.80
N LEU A 163 -21.52 4.55 -7.53
CA LEU A 163 -20.73 5.68 -7.04
C LEU A 163 -19.23 5.50 -7.33
N LEU A 164 -18.70 4.27 -7.20
CA LEU A 164 -17.29 3.94 -7.42
C LEU A 164 -16.94 3.85 -8.91
N TYR A 165 -17.85 3.32 -9.73
CA TYR A 165 -17.74 3.15 -11.19
C TYR A 165 -18.62 4.13 -11.98
N GLY A 166 -19.19 5.13 -11.32
CA GLY A 166 -19.82 6.27 -11.99
C GLY A 166 -18.83 7.02 -12.90
N PRO A 167 -19.27 8.07 -13.61
CA PRO A 167 -18.48 8.74 -14.64
C PRO A 167 -17.12 9.26 -14.16
N LEU A 168 -16.98 9.55 -12.86
CA LEU A 168 -15.72 10.01 -12.26
C LEU A 168 -14.71 8.90 -11.91
N LYS A 169 -15.06 7.61 -12.00
CA LYS A 169 -14.16 6.48 -11.66
C LYS A 169 -13.34 6.73 -10.38
N LEU A 170 -13.99 7.22 -9.31
CA LEU A 170 -13.32 7.69 -8.09
C LEU A 170 -12.38 6.65 -7.46
N ASN A 171 -12.72 5.36 -7.59
CA ASN A 171 -11.87 4.25 -7.20
C ASN A 171 -10.45 4.37 -7.77
N TRP A 172 -10.33 4.68 -9.07
CA TRP A 172 -9.05 4.83 -9.74
C TRP A 172 -8.24 6.01 -9.21
N VAL A 173 -8.92 7.13 -8.94
CA VAL A 173 -8.27 8.32 -8.38
C VAL A 173 -7.70 8.02 -7.00
N PHE A 174 -8.45 7.34 -6.15
CA PHE A 174 -7.96 6.97 -4.82
C PHE A 174 -6.84 5.92 -4.88
N ASP A 175 -6.96 4.90 -5.73
CA ASP A 175 -5.98 3.82 -5.87
C ASP A 175 -4.64 4.32 -6.42
N ILE A 176 -4.69 5.15 -7.48
CA ILE A 176 -3.50 5.78 -8.05
C ILE A 176 -2.93 6.82 -7.07
N GLY A 177 -3.80 7.69 -6.53
CA GLY A 177 -3.40 8.76 -5.63
C GLY A 177 -2.74 8.25 -4.35
N SER A 178 -3.32 7.23 -3.70
CA SER A 178 -2.74 6.61 -2.51
C SER A 178 -1.40 5.96 -2.81
N SER A 179 -1.29 5.25 -3.93
CA SER A 179 -0.06 4.56 -4.33
C SER A 179 1.07 5.54 -4.65
N VAL A 180 0.79 6.58 -5.45
CA VAL A 180 1.76 7.65 -5.76
C VAL A 180 2.19 8.38 -4.51
N LEU A 181 1.26 8.70 -3.61
CA LEU A 181 1.57 9.38 -2.35
C LEU A 181 2.40 8.50 -1.39
N ALA A 182 2.12 7.20 -1.33
CA ALA A 182 2.92 6.24 -0.57
C ALA A 182 4.34 6.11 -1.12
N ALA A 183 4.50 5.93 -2.44
CA ALA A 183 5.81 5.86 -3.10
C ALA A 183 6.58 7.18 -2.94
N GLY A 184 5.94 8.33 -3.17
CA GLY A 184 6.53 9.65 -3.01
C GLY A 184 7.01 9.90 -1.57
N SER A 185 6.24 9.46 -0.58
CA SER A 185 6.60 9.56 0.83
C SER A 185 7.79 8.66 1.20
N ALA A 186 7.86 7.45 0.64
CA ALA A 186 9.02 6.55 0.77
C ALA A 186 10.29 7.15 0.16
N LEU A 187 10.21 7.69 -1.06
CA LEU A 187 11.34 8.34 -1.72
C LEU A 187 11.80 9.60 -0.97
N ALA A 188 10.87 10.43 -0.52
CA ALA A 188 11.16 11.60 0.30
C ALA A 188 11.84 11.21 1.62
N TYR A 189 11.43 10.10 2.23
CA TYR A 189 12.05 9.56 3.44
C TYR A 189 13.52 9.17 3.17
N ILE A 190 13.78 8.38 2.12
CA ILE A 190 15.14 7.96 1.73
C ILE A 190 16.05 9.17 1.52
N ARG A 191 15.59 10.16 0.73
CA ARG A 191 16.36 11.38 0.43
C ARG A 191 16.70 12.16 1.70
N ARG A 192 15.75 12.29 2.64
CA ARG A 192 15.97 13.02 3.89
C ARG A 192 16.94 12.32 4.84
N VAL A 193 16.85 11.00 4.95
CA VAL A 193 17.76 10.24 5.81
C VAL A 193 19.19 10.33 5.26
N ARG A 194 19.39 10.10 3.95
CA ARG A 194 20.72 10.18 3.31
C ARG A 194 21.30 11.60 3.30
N GLY A 195 20.49 12.63 3.02
CA GLY A 195 20.95 14.01 2.95
C GLY A 195 21.50 14.55 4.27
N ARG A 196 20.97 14.10 5.42
CA ARG A 196 21.52 14.46 6.74
C ARG A 196 22.92 13.94 6.97
N ILE A 197 23.20 12.74 6.49
CA ILE A 197 24.51 12.11 6.68
C ILE A 197 25.56 12.81 5.83
N ALA A 198 25.22 13.15 4.59
CA ALA A 198 26.09 13.97 3.74
C ALA A 198 26.41 15.33 4.40
N ALA A 199 25.39 15.99 4.97
CA ALA A 199 25.58 17.26 5.69
C ALA A 199 26.44 17.12 6.97
N ALA A 200 26.28 16.03 7.72
CA ALA A 200 27.07 15.76 8.92
C ALA A 200 28.56 15.52 8.60
N HIS A 201 28.86 14.79 7.52
CA HIS A 201 30.23 14.54 7.09
C HIS A 201 30.91 15.82 6.56
N GLY A 202 30.18 16.68 5.85
CA GLY A 202 30.72 17.93 5.31
C GLY A 202 31.10 18.98 6.37
N ASN A 203 30.53 18.92 7.57
CA ASN A 203 30.79 19.92 8.61
C ASN A 203 32.11 19.65 9.39
N HIS A 204 32.57 18.39 9.43
CA HIS A 204 33.80 18.03 10.14
C HIS A 204 35.09 18.48 9.45
N SER A 205 35.06 18.79 8.15
CA SER A 205 36.27 19.24 7.43
C SER A 205 36.60 20.72 7.63
N LYS A 206 35.66 21.55 8.10
CA LYS A 206 35.85 23.00 8.24
C LYS A 206 36.35 23.46 9.61
N THR A 207 36.36 22.61 10.63
CA THR A 207 36.69 22.99 12.02
C THR A 207 37.96 22.37 12.58
N ARG A 208 38.95 22.03 11.74
CA ARG A 208 40.33 21.94 12.24
C ARG A 208 40.93 23.34 12.11
N PRO A 209 40.94 24.17 13.18
CA PRO A 209 41.88 25.27 13.22
C PRO A 209 43.25 24.63 13.07
N THR A 210 43.94 24.96 11.97
CA THR A 210 45.37 24.73 11.87
C THR A 210 45.97 25.51 13.03
N THR A 211 46.29 24.80 14.11
CA THR A 211 47.20 25.28 15.14
C THR A 211 48.50 25.57 14.40
N LYS A 212 48.64 26.81 13.93
CA LYS A 212 49.92 27.36 13.54
C LYS A 212 50.78 27.18 14.78
N GLY A 213 51.78 26.31 14.67
CA GLY A 213 52.78 26.12 15.70
C GLY A 213 53.33 27.48 16.06
N GLY A 214 53.02 27.92 17.28
CA GLY A 214 53.77 28.94 17.95
C GLY A 214 55.13 28.35 18.24
N GLN A 215 56.07 28.58 17.32
CA GLN A 215 57.48 28.67 17.64
C GLN A 215 57.61 29.71 18.75
N TYR A 216 57.98 29.28 19.95
CA TYR A 216 58.70 30.13 20.87
C TYR A 216 59.86 29.30 21.41
N GLU A 217 61.02 29.67 20.85
CA GLU A 217 62.37 29.41 21.32
C GLU A 217 62.58 29.94 22.75
#